data_AF-A0AAV9F640-F1
#
_entry.id   AF-A0AAV9F640-F1
#
_cell.length_a   1.000
_cell.length_b   1.000
_cell.length_c   1.000
_cell.angle_alpha   90.00
_cell.angle_beta   90.00
_cell.angle_gamma   90.00
#
_symmetry.space_group_name_H-M   'P 1'
#
loop_
_entity.id
_entity.type
_entity.pdbx_description
1 polymer ?
#
loop_
_entity_poly.entity_id
_entity_poly.type
_entity_poly.pdbx_seq_one_letter_code
_entity_poly.pdbx_strand_id
1 'polypeptide(L)' 'MIYEDRMRGSIDQVEAIIHFEDNTEELQQLYHQIVSLFQAPNDILDGTANKGLTVPV' A
#
# COMPACT_ATOMS: atom_id res chain seq x y z
N MET A 1 2.59 1.38 25.85
CA MET A 1 2.41 1.43 24.38
C MET A 1 1.75 2.72 23.93
N ILE A 2 0.43 2.93 24.08
CA ILE A 2 -0.24 4.18 23.63
C ILE A 2 0.21 5.40 24.45
N TYR A 3 0.09 5.35 25.78
CA TYR A 3 0.56 6.44 26.66
C TYR A 3 2.08 6.68 26.59
N GLU A 4 2.83 5.65 26.21
CA GLU A 4 4.29 5.71 26.03
C GLU A 4 4.69 6.21 24.63
N ASP A 5 3.72 6.60 23.79
CA ASP A 5 3.89 7.02 22.39
C ASP A 5 4.61 5.98 21.49
N ARG A 6 4.54 4.71 21.87
CA ARG A 6 5.10 3.58 21.11
C ARG A 6 4.09 2.94 20.16
N MET A 7 2.85 3.42 20.18
CA MET A 7 1.72 2.93 19.38
C MET A 7 0.69 4.05 19.23
N ARG A 8 0.21 4.27 18.01
CA ARG A 8 -0.88 5.22 17.71
C ARG A 8 -2.21 4.50 17.72
N GLY A 9 -3.20 5.09 18.39
CA GLY A 9 -4.51 4.46 18.57
C GLY A 9 -5.17 4.78 19.90
N SER A 10 -6.34 4.19 20.13
CA SER A 10 -7.16 4.36 21.32
C SER A 10 -7.80 3.04 21.78
N ILE A 11 -8.28 3.01 23.02
CA ILE A 11 -8.96 1.84 23.61
C ILE A 11 -10.40 2.25 23.95
N ASP A 12 -11.36 1.56 23.34
CA ASP A 12 -12.76 1.60 23.77
C ASP A 12 -12.97 0.62 24.92
N GLN A 13 -13.21 1.14 26.11
CA GLN A 13 -13.37 0.35 27.33
C GLN A 13 -14.77 -0.24 27.49
N VAL A 14 -15.77 0.24 26.74
CA VAL A 14 -17.15 -0.26 26.81
C VAL A 14 -17.29 -1.49 25.91
N GLU A 15 -16.75 -1.41 24.70
CA GLU A 15 -16.80 -2.51 23.73
C GLU A 15 -15.59 -3.45 23.81
N ALA A 16 -14.59 -3.12 24.65
CA ALA A 16 -13.32 -3.82 24.76
C ALA A 16 -12.58 -3.95 23.41
N ILE A 17 -12.64 -2.88 22.59
CA ILE A 17 -12.03 -2.79 21.27
C ILE A 17 -10.79 -1.88 21.33
N ILE A 18 -9.75 -2.25 20.59
CA ILE A 18 -8.55 -1.42 20.40
C ILE A 18 -8.57 -0.87 18.98
N HIS A 19 -8.65 0.46 18.85
CA HIS A 19 -8.52 1.16 17.58
C HIS A 19 -7.05 1.46 17.32
N PHE A 20 -6.52 1.00 16.20
CA PHE A 20 -5.21 1.42 15.72
C PHE A 20 -5.40 2.59 14.77
N GLU A 21 -4.74 3.70 15.07
CA GLU A 21 -4.63 4.79 14.12
C GLU A 21 -3.51 4.41 13.15
N ASP A 22 -3.89 4.09 11.93
CA ASP A 22 -2.92 4.04 10.85
C ASP A 22 -2.76 5.47 10.33
N ASN A 23 -1.53 6.00 10.35
CA ASN A 23 -1.22 7.34 9.82
C ASN A 23 -1.26 7.37 8.28
N THR A 24 -1.96 6.42 7.70
CA THR A 24 -1.99 6.22 6.27
C THR A 24 -2.99 7.20 5.70
N GLU A 25 -2.46 8.20 4.99
CA GLU A 25 -3.28 9.02 4.13
C GLU A 25 -3.89 8.08 3.08
N GLU A 26 -5.13 7.63 3.30
CA GLU A 26 -5.84 6.65 2.45
C GLU A 26 -5.75 7.05 0.98
N LEU A 27 -5.80 8.36 0.72
CA LEU A 27 -5.63 8.94 -0.60
C LEU A 27 -4.22 8.70 -1.17
N GLN A 28 -3.16 8.90 -0.39
CA GLN A 28 -1.79 8.65 -0.82
C GLN A 28 -1.54 7.15 -1.08
N GLN A 29 -2.10 6.27 -0.25
CA GLN A 29 -2.04 4.83 -0.50
C GLN A 29 -2.77 4.44 -1.77
N LEU A 30 -3.96 5.00 -2.01
CA LEU A 30 -4.70 4.81 -3.24
C LEU A 30 -3.88 5.25 -4.45
N TYR A 31 -3.25 6.43 -4.40
CA TYR A 31 -2.34 6.89 -5.45
C TYR A 31 -1.19 5.91 -5.68
N HIS A 32 -0.55 5.44 -4.62
CA HIS A 32 0.55 4.47 -4.73
C HIS A 32 0.10 3.16 -5.37
N GLN A 33 -1.08 2.65 -4.99
CA GLN A 33 -1.66 1.44 -5.57
C GLN A 33 -1.97 1.61 -7.06
N ILE A 34 -2.55 2.75 -7.45
CA ILE A 34 -2.85 3.07 -8.85
C ILE A 34 -1.55 3.11 -9.67
N VAL A 35 -0.52 3.81 -9.20
CA VAL A 35 0.77 3.88 -9.88
C VAL A 35 1.38 2.49 -10.01
N SER A 36 1.41 1.72 -8.92
CA SER A 36 1.96 0.35 -8.92
C SER A 36 1.22 -0.58 -9.89
N LEU A 37 -0.11 -0.43 -10.01
CA LEU A 37 -0.92 -1.20 -10.96
C LEU A 37 -0.56 -0.91 -12.41
N PHE A 38 -0.24 0.35 -12.75
CA PHE A 38 0.20 0.71 -14.09
C PHE A 38 1.68 0.37 -14.35
N GLN A 39 2.50 0.35 -13.29
CA GLN A 39 3.92 -0.01 -13.40
C GLN A 39 4.11 -1.50 -13.70
N ALA A 40 3.36 -2.37 -13.00
CA ALA A 40 3.49 -3.82 -13.12
C ALA A 40 3.41 -4.37 -14.57
N PRO A 41 2.44 -3.98 -15.42
CA PRO A 41 2.42 -4.43 -16.80
C PRO A 41 3.58 -3.86 -17.61
N ASN A 42 4.02 -2.62 -17.37
CA ASN A 42 5.20 -2.06 -18.04
C ASN A 42 6.46 -2.87 -17.70
N ASP A 43 6.65 -3.24 -16.44
CA ASP A 43 7.78 -4.08 -16.01
C ASP A 43 7.76 -5.46 -16.68
N ILE A 44 6.57 -6.03 -16.90
CA ILE A 44 6.40 -7.29 -17.64
C ILE A 44 6.74 -7.10 -19.13
N LEU A 45 6.30 -6.00 -19.75
CA LEU A 45 6.60 -5.68 -21.15
C LEU A 45 8.10 -5.46 -21.35
N ASP A 46 8.74 -4.69 -20.48
CA ASP A 46 10.20 -4.48 -20.48
C ASP A 46 10.94 -5.79 -20.24
N GLY A 47 10.44 -6.64 -19.33
CA GLY A 47 10.99 -7.97 -19.08
C GLY A 47 10.86 -8.94 -20.27
N THR A 48 9.80 -8.84 -21.07
CA THR A 48 9.60 -9.66 -22.27
C THR A 48 10.42 -9.14 -23.45
N ALA A 49 10.52 -7.81 -23.63
CA ALA A 49 11.42 -7.18 -24.60
C ALA A 49 12.89 -7.52 -24.32
N ASN A 50 13.34 -7.47 -23.06
CA ASN A 50 14.69 -7.87 -22.65
C ASN A 50 15.00 -9.35 -22.92
N LYS A 51 13.97 -10.21 -22.99
CA LYS A 51 14.09 -11.63 -23.35
C LYS A 51 14.04 -11.87 -24.86
N GLY A 52 13.96 -10.82 -25.67
CA GLY A 52 13.91 -10.91 -27.13
C GLY A 52 12.57 -11.42 -27.68
N LEU A 53 11.51 -11.45 -26.85
CA LEU A 53 10.17 -11.81 -27.28
C LEU A 53 9.51 -10.60 -27.95
N THR A 54 8.87 -10.80 -29.10
CA THR A 54 8.13 -9.73 -29.78
C THR A 54 6.91 -9.35 -28.94
N VAL A 55 6.95 -8.14 -28.38
CA VAL A 55 5.79 -7.53 -27.74
C VAL A 55 4.91 -6.93 -28.86
N PRO A 56 3.67 -7.41 -29.04
CA PRO A 56 2.74 -6.74 -29.95
C PRO A 56 2.36 -5.39 -29.32
N VAL A 57 2.65 -4.32 -30.06
CA VAL A 57 2.27 -2.94 -29.73
C VAL A 57 0.90 -2.65 -30.34
#